data_AF-D3LWG9-F1
#
_entry.id   AF-D3LWG9-F1
#
_cell.length_a   1.000
_cell.length_b   1.000
_cell.length_c   1.000
_cell.angle_alpha   90.00
_cell.angle_beta   90.00
_cell.angle_gamma   90.00
#
_symmetry.space_group_name_H-M   'P 1'
#
loop_
_entity.id
_entity.type
_entity.pdbx_description
1 polymer ?
#
loop_
_entity_poly.entity_id
_entity_poly.type
_entity_poly.pdbx_seq_one_letter_code
_entity_poly.pdbx_strand_id
1 'polypeptide(L)'
;MSEALQNKINGAVDTKGDTISVADWAKKLGTGKVAKDDANLVTGGTVAQYIDPKLTHYVSISATETGEQSNYNNDGATGTRATAIGVAATAAGLDATAVGTYVNASGQSAVAIGAHAMGSSDNSTAVGTQAAALAEATAAVGYQASAMNVGSTALGTLAAAVENGSGAVGYQTIAVEGSFAGGYKSQALGAFSLALGSQAYVGTEDFKLNNIKFNKGKEYYPIFYVEDMLKDKDKKAAYQDKFKEQLQGLSDSDAETKLKYLIIADLNKNISRATAIGHRAFVSTDGGVALGSESTAKRAGGLFGYNPKNGAAFVDGTAVAEYLGKTTEYDALQTEMTAKKTAVEEAKKALKENVSDTTKKENLTKAYQALEAVQQKENLLLGAYRSAGGYGAFSVGNEEKGITRQITGVAAGTKDTDAVNVVQLKALATLPMNMYSGGKVENNTYKPGTTQWTMPLRAIRLDFGDGLKAQKIEKDGTIYTLVTLDKDSLKNDTNFKGPQGKQGPQGNKDRRESPDRRANKDRRVKKDRKANKARRENKARKANKDRRESPD
;
A
#
# COMPACT_ATOMS: atom_id res chain seq x y z
N MET A 1 6.83 88.36 -29.20
CA MET A 1 5.55 88.97 -28.77
C MET A 1 5.31 90.18 -29.65
N SER A 2 4.11 90.39 -30.20
CA SER A 2 3.84 91.57 -31.03
C SER A 2 3.69 92.84 -30.17
N GLU A 3 4.04 94.00 -30.71
CA GLU A 3 3.97 95.30 -30.03
C GLU A 3 2.55 95.62 -29.48
N ALA A 4 1.52 95.17 -30.20
CA ALA A 4 0.13 95.27 -29.78
C ALA A 4 -0.24 94.38 -28.56
N LEU A 5 0.37 93.20 -28.44
CA LEU A 5 0.18 92.32 -27.28
C LEU A 5 0.92 92.85 -26.06
N GLN A 6 2.12 93.42 -26.28
CA GLN A 6 2.92 94.09 -25.25
C GLN A 6 2.15 95.26 -24.60
N ASN A 7 1.53 96.12 -25.41
CA ASN A 7 0.76 97.26 -24.93
C ASN A 7 -0.53 96.85 -24.18
N LYS A 8 -1.18 95.76 -24.58
CA LYS A 8 -2.37 95.23 -23.85
C LYS A 8 -2.01 94.67 -22.47
N ILE A 9 -0.86 94.01 -22.33
CA ILE A 9 -0.43 93.44 -21.05
C ILE A 9 0.02 94.55 -20.10
N ASN A 10 0.78 95.53 -20.59
CA ASN A 10 1.22 96.68 -19.79
C ASN A 10 0.07 97.58 -19.28
N GLY A 11 -1.14 97.45 -19.83
CA GLY A 11 -2.34 98.18 -19.40
C GLY A 11 -3.25 97.41 -18.41
N ALA A 12 -2.93 96.16 -18.08
CA ALA A 12 -3.73 95.37 -17.15
C ALA A 12 -3.40 95.77 -15.70
N VAL A 13 -4.41 96.22 -14.95
CA VAL A 13 -4.32 96.58 -13.53
C VAL A 13 -4.74 95.42 -12.63
N ASP A 14 -4.10 95.25 -11.48
CA ASP A 14 -4.51 94.25 -10.49
C ASP A 14 -5.77 94.68 -9.70
N THR A 15 -6.23 93.85 -8.75
CA THR A 15 -7.45 94.12 -7.96
C THR A 15 -7.36 95.36 -7.07
N LYS A 16 -6.20 96.02 -6.98
CA LYS A 16 -5.98 97.28 -6.27
C LYS A 16 -5.80 98.48 -7.22
N GLY A 17 -5.82 98.27 -8.54
CA GLY A 17 -5.74 99.35 -9.54
C GLY A 17 -4.32 99.70 -10.02
N ASP A 18 -3.29 98.96 -9.61
CA ASP A 18 -1.91 99.20 -10.01
C ASP A 18 -1.57 98.50 -11.33
N THR A 19 -0.88 99.20 -12.25
CA THR A 19 -0.46 98.68 -13.56
C THR A 19 0.74 97.73 -13.41
N ILE A 20 0.60 96.48 -13.84
CA ILE A 20 1.71 95.51 -13.81
C ILE A 20 2.46 95.55 -15.14
N SER A 21 3.76 95.86 -15.10
CA SER A 21 4.62 95.82 -16.29
C SER A 21 4.87 94.39 -16.77
N VAL A 22 5.19 94.20 -18.06
CA VAL A 22 5.63 92.88 -18.59
C VAL A 22 6.85 92.34 -17.83
N ALA A 23 7.74 93.21 -17.33
CA ALA A 23 8.88 92.79 -16.50
C ALA A 23 8.45 92.27 -15.13
N ASP A 24 7.36 92.80 -14.55
CA ASP A 24 6.81 92.33 -13.28
C ASP A 24 5.93 91.08 -13.44
N TRP A 25 5.25 90.93 -14.58
CA TRP A 25 4.64 89.66 -15.00
C TRP A 25 5.67 88.56 -15.18
N ALA A 26 6.83 88.87 -15.79
CA ALA A 26 7.93 87.92 -15.94
C ALA A 26 8.54 87.47 -14.60
N LYS A 27 8.54 88.34 -13.57
CA LYS A 27 8.91 87.95 -12.19
C LYS A 27 7.86 87.04 -11.54
N LYS A 28 6.56 87.24 -11.84
CA LYS A 28 5.44 86.41 -11.35
C LYS A 28 5.32 85.05 -12.06
N LEU A 29 5.80 84.93 -13.30
CA LEU A 29 5.81 83.68 -14.08
C LEU A 29 6.79 82.61 -13.56
N GLY A 30 7.47 82.87 -12.44
CA GLY A 30 8.35 81.94 -11.78
C GLY A 30 9.64 81.66 -12.54
N THR A 31 10.60 80.99 -11.89
CA THR A 31 11.88 80.60 -12.53
C THR A 31 11.73 79.43 -13.51
N GLY A 32 10.51 78.91 -13.71
CA GLY A 32 10.30 77.64 -14.39
C GLY A 32 10.93 76.47 -13.64
N LYS A 33 11.02 76.53 -12.32
CA LYS A 33 11.54 75.45 -11.48
C LYS A 33 10.40 74.85 -10.67
N VAL A 34 10.28 73.53 -10.66
CA VAL A 34 9.35 72.81 -9.78
C VAL A 34 10.10 72.43 -8.50
N ALA A 35 9.66 72.95 -7.34
CA ALA A 35 10.26 72.68 -6.02
C ALA A 35 9.16 72.59 -4.94
N LYS A 36 9.44 71.86 -3.85
CA LYS A 36 8.44 71.39 -2.87
C LYS A 36 7.68 72.50 -2.11
N ASP A 37 8.20 73.72 -2.06
CA ASP A 37 7.60 74.83 -1.32
C ASP A 37 7.73 76.17 -2.07
N ASP A 38 7.81 76.11 -3.41
CA ASP A 38 7.96 77.29 -4.26
C ASP A 38 6.59 77.75 -4.80
N ALA A 39 6.23 79.01 -4.55
CA ALA A 39 4.95 79.61 -4.97
C ALA A 39 4.95 80.09 -6.43
N ASN A 40 5.98 79.74 -7.20
CA ASN A 40 6.16 80.11 -8.59
C ASN A 40 5.08 79.51 -9.53
N LEU A 41 4.66 80.28 -10.53
CA LEU A 41 3.93 79.75 -11.68
C LEU A 41 4.88 78.88 -12.53
N VAL A 42 4.37 77.77 -13.07
CA VAL A 42 5.15 76.83 -13.90
C VAL A 42 4.45 76.58 -15.24
N THR A 43 5.21 76.36 -16.32
CA THR A 43 4.66 76.02 -17.64
C THR A 43 4.47 74.51 -17.80
N GLY A 44 3.56 74.07 -18.68
CA GLY A 44 3.36 72.64 -18.96
C GLY A 44 4.64 71.93 -19.46
N GLY A 45 5.46 72.60 -20.27
CA GLY A 45 6.74 72.03 -20.74
C GLY A 45 7.76 71.87 -19.61
N THR A 46 7.82 72.82 -18.68
CA THR A 46 8.64 72.74 -17.46
C THR A 46 8.19 71.60 -16.55
N VAL A 47 6.88 71.46 -16.35
CA VAL A 47 6.29 70.38 -15.55
C VAL A 47 6.61 69.02 -16.18
N ALA A 48 6.45 68.88 -17.50
CA ALA A 48 6.79 67.66 -18.22
C ALA A 48 8.28 67.31 -18.09
N GLN A 49 9.21 68.26 -18.30
CA GLN A 49 10.65 68.04 -18.16
C GLN A 49 11.08 67.66 -16.74
N TYR A 50 10.36 68.15 -15.72
CA TYR A 50 10.64 67.81 -14.33
C TYR A 50 10.04 66.46 -13.92
N ILE A 51 8.85 66.12 -14.44
CA ILE A 51 8.14 64.88 -14.11
C ILE A 51 8.67 63.69 -14.90
N ASP A 52 8.94 63.84 -16.20
CA ASP A 52 9.36 62.75 -17.11
C ASP A 52 10.56 61.91 -16.61
N PRO A 53 11.67 62.49 -16.12
CA PRO A 53 12.76 61.71 -15.52
C PRO A 53 12.43 61.13 -14.13
N LYS A 54 11.37 61.61 -13.48
CA LYS A 54 10.88 61.11 -12.20
C LYS A 54 9.78 60.06 -12.35
N LEU A 55 9.26 59.87 -13.56
CA LEU A 55 8.40 58.75 -13.86
C LEU A 55 9.20 57.46 -13.68
N THR A 56 8.57 56.47 -13.09
CA THR A 56 9.12 55.12 -13.08
C THR A 56 9.07 54.57 -14.50
N HIS A 57 10.22 54.50 -15.17
CA HIS A 57 10.33 53.89 -16.50
C HIS A 57 10.37 52.35 -16.38
N TYR A 58 9.86 51.64 -17.39
CA TYR A 58 9.84 50.16 -17.51
C TYR A 58 8.94 49.38 -16.53
N VAL A 59 8.34 50.04 -15.54
CA VAL A 59 7.31 49.46 -14.67
C VAL A 59 5.98 50.13 -15.01
N SER A 60 5.04 49.38 -15.58
CA SER A 60 3.70 49.87 -15.95
C SER A 60 2.62 48.96 -15.37
N ILE A 61 1.72 49.54 -14.58
CA ILE A 61 0.57 48.85 -13.97
C ILE A 61 -0.70 49.39 -14.64
N SER A 62 -1.32 48.58 -15.50
CA SER A 62 -2.57 48.97 -16.19
C SER A 62 -3.78 48.69 -15.30
N ALA A 63 -4.19 49.67 -14.51
CA ALA A 63 -5.29 49.56 -13.54
C ALA A 63 -6.35 50.64 -13.75
N THR A 64 -7.63 50.27 -13.63
CA THR A 64 -8.75 51.23 -13.51
C THR A 64 -9.28 51.35 -12.09
N GLU A 65 -8.83 50.48 -11.18
CA GLU A 65 -9.22 50.47 -9.77
C GLU A 65 -8.49 51.58 -9.01
N THR A 66 -9.24 52.32 -8.20
CA THR A 66 -8.75 53.42 -7.35
C THR A 66 -9.45 53.36 -6.00
N GLY A 67 -8.86 53.93 -4.96
CA GLY A 67 -9.45 53.99 -3.61
C GLY A 67 -8.66 53.17 -2.58
N GLU A 68 -9.18 53.07 -1.37
CA GLU A 68 -8.55 52.30 -0.29
C GLU A 68 -8.35 50.83 -0.71
N GLN A 69 -7.23 50.23 -0.27
CA GLN A 69 -6.87 48.83 -0.52
C GLN A 69 -6.56 48.47 -2.00
N SER A 70 -6.67 49.42 -2.94
CA SER A 70 -6.34 49.19 -4.36
C SER A 70 -4.84 49.19 -4.68
N ASN A 71 -3.98 49.60 -3.73
CA ASN A 71 -2.56 49.91 -3.93
C ASN A 71 -2.30 51.08 -4.92
N TYR A 72 -3.32 51.86 -5.30
CA TYR A 72 -3.16 53.04 -6.17
C TYR A 72 -2.24 54.10 -5.54
N ASN A 73 -2.25 54.22 -4.22
CA ASN A 73 -1.39 55.15 -3.46
C ASN A 73 -0.02 54.55 -3.09
N ASN A 74 0.34 53.37 -3.63
CA ASN A 74 1.50 52.58 -3.24
C ASN A 74 1.52 52.21 -1.74
N ASP A 75 0.35 52.00 -1.15
CA ASP A 75 0.13 51.70 0.26
C ASP A 75 -0.01 50.18 0.56
N GLY A 76 0.12 49.33 -0.45
CA GLY A 76 0.04 47.87 -0.31
C GLY A 76 1.25 47.22 0.36
N ALA A 77 2.41 47.88 0.40
CA ALA A 77 3.59 47.43 1.14
C ALA A 77 3.50 47.92 2.59
N THR A 78 2.77 47.19 3.43
CA THR A 78 2.54 47.58 4.84
C THR A 78 3.56 46.97 5.81
N GLY A 79 4.22 45.88 5.39
CA GLY A 79 5.32 45.28 6.14
C GLY A 79 6.63 46.08 6.05
N THR A 80 7.47 46.01 7.08
CA THR A 80 8.79 46.64 7.05
C THR A 80 9.65 46.00 5.95
N ARG A 81 10.29 46.82 5.09
CA ARG A 81 11.10 46.38 3.93
C ARG A 81 10.31 45.53 2.89
N ALA A 82 8.98 45.59 2.92
CA ALA A 82 8.14 44.86 1.99
C ALA A 82 8.13 45.50 0.59
N THR A 83 7.80 44.70 -0.43
CA THR A 83 7.60 45.15 -1.82
C THR A 83 6.22 44.72 -2.29
N ALA A 84 5.38 45.66 -2.71
CA ALA A 84 4.06 45.39 -3.27
C ALA A 84 3.89 46.07 -4.64
N ILE A 85 3.75 45.28 -5.71
CA ILE A 85 3.64 45.75 -7.09
C ILE A 85 2.41 45.13 -7.75
N GLY A 86 1.44 45.98 -8.11
CA GLY A 86 0.21 45.56 -8.78
C GLY A 86 -1.06 46.02 -8.07
N VAL A 87 -2.19 45.91 -8.77
CA VAL A 87 -3.52 46.28 -8.27
C VAL A 87 -3.91 45.38 -7.10
N ALA A 88 -4.31 46.00 -5.99
CA ALA A 88 -4.65 45.29 -4.75
C ALA A 88 -3.57 44.29 -4.28
N ALA A 89 -2.30 44.53 -4.65
CA ALA A 89 -1.17 43.76 -4.13
C ALA A 89 -0.89 44.18 -2.69
N THR A 90 -0.85 43.22 -1.78
CA THR A 90 -0.56 43.44 -0.36
C THR A 90 0.65 42.63 0.08
N ALA A 91 1.68 43.30 0.57
CA ALA A 91 2.84 42.70 1.23
C ALA A 91 2.88 43.19 2.68
N ALA A 92 2.29 42.40 3.59
CA ALA A 92 2.09 42.78 4.99
C ALA A 92 3.15 42.22 5.95
N GLY A 93 3.85 41.14 5.56
CA GLY A 93 4.93 40.59 6.36
C GLY A 93 6.23 41.40 6.29
N LEU A 94 7.07 41.29 7.33
CA LEU A 94 8.45 41.77 7.31
C LEU A 94 9.19 41.14 6.12
N ASP A 95 9.90 41.93 5.30
CA ASP A 95 10.62 41.45 4.11
C ASP A 95 9.75 40.75 3.04
N ALA A 96 8.41 40.88 3.10
CA ALA A 96 7.51 40.21 2.17
C ALA A 96 7.54 40.82 0.76
N THR A 97 7.29 40.00 -0.26
CA THR A 97 7.22 40.40 -1.67
C THR A 97 5.90 39.96 -2.30
N ALA A 98 5.09 40.90 -2.78
CA ALA A 98 3.85 40.67 -3.50
C ALA A 98 3.92 41.30 -4.91
N VAL A 99 3.78 40.48 -5.96
CA VAL A 99 3.83 40.95 -7.36
C VAL A 99 2.68 40.36 -8.18
N GLY A 100 1.74 41.21 -8.59
CA GLY A 100 0.58 40.84 -9.41
C GLY A 100 -0.72 41.46 -8.91
N THR A 101 -1.83 41.16 -9.60
CA THR A 101 -3.16 41.65 -9.23
C THR A 101 -3.75 40.78 -8.10
N TYR A 102 -4.31 41.39 -7.05
CA TYR A 102 -4.95 40.72 -5.92
C TYR A 102 -4.04 39.72 -5.17
N VAL A 103 -2.75 40.02 -5.10
CA VAL A 103 -1.75 39.17 -4.41
C VAL A 103 -1.70 39.48 -2.93
N ASN A 104 -1.56 38.46 -2.08
CA ASN A 104 -1.38 38.63 -0.64
C ASN A 104 -0.13 37.88 -0.14
N ALA A 105 0.88 38.61 0.33
CA ALA A 105 2.04 38.09 1.03
C ALA A 105 2.01 38.59 2.49
N SER A 106 1.37 37.83 3.39
CA SER A 106 1.13 38.25 4.77
C SER A 106 2.15 37.72 5.78
N GLY A 107 2.88 36.65 5.45
CA GLY A 107 3.90 36.08 6.33
C GLY A 107 5.25 36.80 6.24
N GLN A 108 6.08 36.70 7.29
CA GLN A 108 7.46 37.20 7.27
C GLN A 108 8.26 36.49 6.17
N SER A 109 9.02 37.26 5.38
CA SER A 109 9.80 36.78 4.23
C SER A 109 8.96 36.03 3.18
N ALA A 110 7.63 36.21 3.19
CA ALA A 110 6.75 35.54 2.24
C ALA A 110 6.91 36.12 0.83
N VAL A 111 6.89 35.26 -0.17
CA VAL A 111 6.93 35.63 -1.59
C VAL A 111 5.63 35.18 -2.23
N ALA A 112 4.88 36.10 -2.85
CA ALA A 112 3.68 35.80 -3.62
C ALA A 112 3.76 36.50 -4.98
N ILE A 113 3.73 35.73 -6.08
CA ILE A 113 3.91 36.24 -7.44
C ILE A 113 2.87 35.59 -8.37
N GLY A 114 2.12 36.42 -9.10
CA GLY A 114 1.06 35.98 -10.03
C GLY A 114 -0.33 36.31 -9.52
N ALA A 115 -1.29 36.54 -10.43
CA ALA A 115 -2.62 37.02 -10.03
C ALA A 115 -3.29 36.09 -8.99
N HIS A 116 -3.77 36.67 -7.88
CA HIS A 116 -4.35 35.94 -6.74
C HIS A 116 -3.40 34.94 -6.04
N ALA A 117 -2.07 35.08 -6.16
CA ALA A 117 -1.14 34.28 -5.38
C ALA A 117 -1.20 34.64 -3.88
N MET A 118 -1.05 33.64 -3.02
CA MET A 118 -1.16 33.76 -1.56
C MET A 118 0.05 33.15 -0.85
N GLY A 119 0.88 33.99 -0.24
CA GLY A 119 1.95 33.60 0.68
C GLY A 119 1.56 33.96 2.12
N SER A 120 0.77 33.10 2.77
CA SER A 120 0.04 33.46 3.99
C SER A 120 0.85 33.37 5.29
N SER A 121 2.03 32.72 5.26
CA SER A 121 2.80 32.38 6.47
C SER A 121 4.30 32.58 6.28
N ASP A 122 5.04 32.49 7.38
CA ASP A 122 6.48 32.81 7.40
C ASP A 122 7.29 31.89 6.48
N ASN A 123 8.23 32.50 5.75
CA ASN A 123 9.09 31.83 4.78
C ASN A 123 8.33 31.06 3.67
N SER A 124 7.07 31.44 3.39
CA SER A 124 6.26 30.82 2.34
C SER A 124 6.58 31.40 0.96
N THR A 125 6.48 30.58 -0.09
CA THR A 125 6.70 30.99 -1.49
C THR A 125 5.56 30.50 -2.37
N ALA A 126 4.74 31.41 -2.90
CA ALA A 126 3.68 31.15 -3.86
C ALA A 126 3.99 31.82 -5.21
N VAL A 127 4.16 31.04 -6.27
CA VAL A 127 4.49 31.56 -7.61
C VAL A 127 3.59 30.92 -8.66
N GLY A 128 2.68 31.70 -9.22
CA GLY A 128 1.70 31.28 -10.21
C GLY A 128 0.33 31.87 -9.92
N THR A 129 -0.50 32.01 -10.96
CA THR A 129 -1.89 32.46 -10.78
C THR A 129 -2.62 31.51 -9.84
N GLN A 130 -3.20 32.05 -8.76
CA GLN A 130 -3.87 31.32 -7.68
C GLN A 130 -2.98 30.29 -6.96
N ALA A 131 -1.66 30.41 -7.01
CA ALA A 131 -0.77 29.59 -6.19
C ALA A 131 -0.95 29.94 -4.70
N ALA A 132 -0.97 28.94 -3.83
CA ALA A 132 -1.29 29.11 -2.41
C ALA A 132 -0.28 28.38 -1.51
N ALA A 133 0.58 29.14 -0.84
CA ALA A 133 1.54 28.67 0.16
C ALA A 133 1.02 29.12 1.55
N LEU A 134 0.34 28.22 2.25
CA LEU A 134 -0.58 28.56 3.34
C LEU A 134 -0.02 28.33 4.76
N ALA A 135 1.19 27.81 4.88
CA ALA A 135 1.82 27.51 6.17
C ALA A 135 3.32 27.84 6.17
N GLU A 136 3.97 27.73 7.33
CA GLU A 136 5.38 28.04 7.49
C GLU A 136 6.27 27.16 6.58
N ALA A 137 7.29 27.78 5.97
CA ALA A 137 8.29 27.12 5.15
C ALA A 137 7.69 26.29 3.98
N THR A 138 6.61 26.79 3.38
CA THR A 138 5.94 26.15 2.24
C THR A 138 6.37 26.71 0.89
N ALA A 139 6.28 25.88 -0.16
CA ALA A 139 6.52 26.32 -1.54
C ALA A 139 5.41 25.81 -2.46
N ALA A 140 4.68 26.71 -3.12
CA ALA A 140 3.64 26.42 -4.10
C ALA A 140 3.98 27.12 -5.43
N VAL A 141 4.38 26.36 -6.45
CA VAL A 141 4.79 26.91 -7.75
C VAL A 141 4.00 26.27 -8.88
N GLY A 142 3.19 27.06 -9.59
CA GLY A 142 2.34 26.64 -10.69
C GLY A 142 0.92 27.22 -10.60
N TYR A 143 0.17 27.17 -11.71
CA TYR A 143 -1.25 27.56 -11.72
C TYR A 143 -2.04 26.72 -10.72
N GLN A 144 -2.67 27.36 -9.73
CA GLN A 144 -3.41 26.69 -8.65
C GLN A 144 -2.61 25.62 -7.89
N ALA A 145 -1.27 25.73 -7.83
CA ALA A 145 -0.47 24.88 -6.94
C ALA A 145 -0.76 25.24 -5.47
N SER A 146 -0.83 24.26 -4.58
CA SER A 146 -1.13 24.53 -3.18
C SER A 146 -0.31 23.68 -2.20
N ALA A 147 0.43 24.37 -1.33
CA ALA A 147 1.19 23.80 -0.23
C ALA A 147 0.56 24.29 1.09
N MET A 148 -0.07 23.37 1.81
CA MET A 148 -1.09 23.72 2.81
C MET A 148 -0.60 23.67 4.25
N ASN A 149 0.48 22.94 4.53
CA ASN A 149 0.95 22.70 5.89
C ASN A 149 2.47 22.77 6.01
N VAL A 150 2.97 22.81 7.24
CA VAL A 150 4.38 23.14 7.54
C VAL A 150 5.35 22.30 6.72
N GLY A 151 6.28 22.96 6.03
CA GLY A 151 7.32 22.31 5.22
C GLY A 151 6.84 21.60 3.96
N SER A 152 5.56 21.75 3.58
CA SER A 152 5.02 21.11 2.36
C SER A 152 5.45 21.85 1.08
N THR A 153 5.59 21.09 -0.02
CA THR A 153 6.06 21.60 -1.31
C THR A 153 5.19 21.10 -2.46
N ALA A 154 4.54 22.00 -3.19
CA ALA A 154 3.72 21.73 -4.36
C ALA A 154 4.30 22.42 -5.60
N LEU A 155 4.84 21.64 -6.55
CA LEU A 155 5.47 22.14 -7.77
C LEU A 155 4.79 21.56 -9.01
N GLY A 156 3.94 22.36 -9.66
CA GLY A 156 3.20 21.98 -10.86
C GLY A 156 1.78 22.50 -10.83
N THR A 157 1.18 22.66 -12.01
CA THR A 157 -0.21 23.07 -12.12
C THR A 157 -1.12 22.09 -11.36
N LEU A 158 -1.96 22.63 -10.47
CA LEU A 158 -2.88 21.89 -9.62
C LEU A 158 -2.20 20.83 -8.71
N ALA A 159 -0.90 20.94 -8.45
CA ALA A 159 -0.22 20.11 -7.46
C ALA A 159 -0.71 20.49 -6.04
N ALA A 160 -0.98 19.51 -5.20
CA ALA A 160 -1.44 19.70 -3.82
C ALA A 160 -0.57 18.92 -2.83
N ALA A 161 0.17 19.65 -2.01
CA ALA A 161 0.93 19.11 -0.87
C ALA A 161 0.19 19.50 0.41
N VAL A 162 -0.40 18.50 1.05
CA VAL A 162 -1.59 18.69 1.87
C VAL A 162 -1.28 18.78 3.36
N GLU A 163 -0.42 17.90 3.84
CA GLU A 163 -0.07 17.79 5.26
C GLU A 163 1.44 17.99 5.45
N ASN A 164 1.88 17.96 6.70
CA ASN A 164 3.24 18.31 7.10
C ASN A 164 4.29 17.55 6.29
N GLY A 165 5.28 18.29 5.77
CA GLY A 165 6.42 17.72 5.05
C GLY A 165 6.08 16.97 3.75
N SER A 166 4.85 17.09 3.23
CA SER A 166 4.46 16.42 1.99
C SER A 166 5.04 17.10 0.75
N GLY A 167 5.34 16.31 -0.30
CA GLY A 167 5.90 16.80 -1.56
C GLY A 167 5.08 16.35 -2.78
N ALA A 168 4.52 17.29 -3.53
CA ALA A 168 3.71 17.03 -4.71
C ALA A 168 4.34 17.71 -5.93
N VAL A 169 4.89 16.94 -6.87
CA VAL A 169 5.65 17.45 -8.03
C VAL A 169 5.10 16.91 -9.34
N GLY A 170 4.49 17.77 -10.14
CA GLY A 170 3.92 17.45 -11.45
C GLY A 170 2.50 17.96 -11.61
N TYR A 171 1.90 17.71 -12.78
CA TYR A 171 0.53 18.12 -13.05
C TYR A 171 -0.44 17.29 -12.22
N GLN A 172 -1.23 17.96 -11.36
CA GLN A 172 -2.30 17.35 -10.57
C GLN A 172 -1.86 16.22 -9.64
N THR A 173 -0.70 16.38 -9.02
CA THR A 173 -0.20 15.45 -7.99
C THR A 173 -0.81 15.75 -6.63
N ILE A 174 -1.03 14.72 -5.81
CA ILE A 174 -1.50 14.89 -4.42
C ILE A 174 -0.58 14.10 -3.49
N ALA A 175 -0.06 14.76 -2.46
CA ALA A 175 0.72 14.13 -1.40
C ALA A 175 0.19 14.53 -0.03
N VAL A 176 0.08 13.57 0.89
CA VAL A 176 -0.33 13.75 2.30
C VAL A 176 0.85 13.54 3.26
N GLU A 177 0.62 13.47 4.58
CA GLU A 177 1.61 13.50 5.66
C GLU A 177 2.95 12.82 5.31
N GLY A 178 4.03 13.61 5.22
CA GLY A 178 5.39 13.14 4.96
C GLY A 178 5.58 12.32 3.67
N SER A 179 4.58 12.29 2.78
CA SER A 179 4.60 11.48 1.57
C SER A 179 5.09 12.29 0.36
N PHE A 180 5.47 11.59 -0.70
CA PHE A 180 5.91 12.20 -1.95
C PHE A 180 5.15 11.65 -3.14
N ALA A 181 4.57 12.53 -3.96
CA ALA A 181 3.91 12.21 -5.21
C ALA A 181 4.58 12.94 -6.38
N GLY A 182 5.09 12.20 -7.36
CA GLY A 182 5.79 12.74 -8.53
C GLY A 182 5.26 12.22 -9.87
N GLY A 183 4.93 13.12 -10.81
CA GLY A 183 4.51 12.79 -12.18
C GLY A 183 3.15 13.34 -12.58
N TYR A 184 2.60 12.89 -13.72
CA TYR A 184 1.25 13.29 -14.14
C TYR A 184 0.17 12.53 -13.35
N LYS A 185 -0.65 13.24 -12.57
CA LYS A 185 -1.77 12.67 -11.78
C LYS A 185 -1.36 11.58 -10.77
N SER A 186 -0.14 11.62 -10.23
CA SER A 186 0.29 10.68 -9.17
C SER A 186 -0.27 11.07 -7.81
N GLN A 187 -0.60 10.09 -6.97
CA GLN A 187 -1.21 10.34 -5.67
C GLN A 187 -0.59 9.45 -4.59
N ALA A 188 0.01 10.08 -3.59
CA ALA A 188 0.52 9.46 -2.38
C ALA A 188 -0.42 9.84 -1.23
N LEU A 189 -1.46 9.03 -1.01
CA LEU A 189 -2.52 9.31 -0.03
C LEU A 189 -2.35 8.53 1.28
N GLY A 190 -1.33 7.69 1.39
CA GLY A 190 -0.91 7.07 2.66
C GLY A 190 0.19 7.89 3.33
N ALA A 191 0.21 7.91 4.66
CA ALA A 191 1.24 8.63 5.41
C ALA A 191 2.65 8.06 5.12
N PHE A 192 3.64 8.92 4.97
CA PHE A 192 5.04 8.55 4.68
C PHE A 192 5.21 7.66 3.45
N SER A 193 4.31 7.77 2.47
CA SER A 193 4.33 6.95 1.25
C SER A 193 5.04 7.62 0.07
N LEU A 194 5.32 6.83 -0.97
CA LEU A 194 5.92 7.28 -2.22
C LEU A 194 5.06 6.85 -3.41
N ALA A 195 4.63 7.79 -4.25
CA ALA A 195 3.96 7.54 -5.52
C ALA A 195 4.68 8.25 -6.68
N LEU A 196 5.46 7.53 -7.46
CA LEU A 196 6.27 8.09 -8.54
C LEU A 196 5.89 7.49 -9.90
N GLY A 197 5.59 8.34 -10.87
CA GLY A 197 5.20 7.96 -12.22
C GLY A 197 3.76 8.37 -12.55
N SER A 198 3.45 8.45 -13.84
CA SER A 198 2.12 8.88 -14.28
C SER A 198 1.02 7.97 -13.73
N GLN A 199 0.04 8.56 -13.03
CA GLN A 199 -1.07 7.86 -12.39
C GLN A 199 -0.65 6.80 -11.35
N ALA A 200 0.57 6.87 -10.81
CA ALA A 200 0.97 6.07 -9.66
C ALA A 200 0.07 6.41 -8.46
N TYR A 201 -0.33 5.40 -7.69
CA TYR A 201 -1.28 5.57 -6.61
C TYR A 201 -0.91 4.75 -5.38
N VAL A 202 -0.86 5.42 -4.23
CA VAL A 202 -0.83 4.80 -2.91
C VAL A 202 -2.06 5.27 -2.13
N GLY A 203 -2.89 4.34 -1.69
CA GLY A 203 -4.12 4.63 -0.95
C GLY A 203 -5.05 3.42 -0.98
N THR A 204 -6.20 3.51 -0.34
CA THR A 204 -7.16 2.40 -0.30
C THR A 204 -7.77 2.16 -1.68
N GLU A 205 -8.05 0.89 -1.98
CA GLU A 205 -8.69 0.49 -3.23
C GLU A 205 -10.12 1.02 -3.31
N ASP A 206 -10.87 0.94 -2.21
CA ASP A 206 -12.23 1.45 -2.12
C ASP A 206 -12.30 2.95 -2.43
N PHE A 207 -11.39 3.75 -1.86
CA PHE A 207 -11.34 5.18 -2.15
C PHE A 207 -11.08 5.45 -3.64
N LYS A 208 -10.11 4.74 -4.24
CA LYS A 208 -9.82 4.85 -5.67
C LYS A 208 -11.02 4.49 -6.53
N LEU A 209 -11.65 3.35 -6.27
CA LEU A 209 -12.78 2.86 -7.05
C LEU A 209 -14.00 3.79 -6.91
N ASN A 210 -14.31 4.26 -5.69
CA ASN A 210 -15.42 5.17 -5.45
C ASN A 210 -15.20 6.52 -6.13
N ASN A 211 -13.98 7.06 -6.06
CA ASN A 211 -13.62 8.29 -6.77
C ASN A 211 -13.74 8.15 -8.30
N ILE A 212 -13.32 7.01 -8.87
CA ILE A 212 -13.47 6.73 -10.31
C ILE A 212 -14.95 6.60 -10.70
N LYS A 213 -15.75 5.90 -9.90
CA LYS A 213 -17.20 5.76 -10.12
C LYS A 213 -17.89 7.12 -10.07
N PHE A 214 -17.59 7.93 -9.07
CA PHE A 214 -18.12 9.29 -8.92
C PHE A 214 -17.82 10.15 -10.15
N ASN A 215 -16.59 10.09 -10.64
CA ASN A 215 -16.19 10.79 -11.86
C ASN A 215 -16.66 10.10 -13.15
N LYS A 216 -17.58 9.13 -13.09
CA LYS A 216 -18.15 8.41 -14.25
C LYS A 216 -17.07 7.82 -15.18
N GLY A 217 -16.00 7.29 -14.58
CA GLY A 217 -14.83 6.77 -15.32
C GLY A 217 -13.94 7.85 -15.95
N LYS A 218 -14.24 9.14 -15.72
CA LYS A 218 -13.43 10.29 -16.15
C LYS A 218 -12.50 10.74 -15.02
N GLU A 219 -11.92 11.93 -15.18
CA GLU A 219 -10.79 12.49 -14.43
C GLU A 219 -10.71 12.14 -12.94
N TYR A 220 -9.49 11.89 -12.46
CA TYR A 220 -9.23 11.34 -11.14
C TYR A 220 -8.82 12.44 -10.15
N TYR A 221 -9.80 13.09 -9.49
CA TYR A 221 -9.56 14.12 -8.48
C TYR A 221 -10.25 13.79 -7.14
N PRO A 222 -9.49 13.27 -6.16
CA PRO A 222 -9.98 12.98 -4.81
C PRO A 222 -10.84 14.07 -4.18
N ILE A 223 -10.51 15.34 -4.43
CA ILE A 223 -11.19 16.47 -3.80
C ILE A 223 -12.66 16.61 -4.24
N PHE A 224 -13.00 16.32 -5.49
CA PHE A 224 -14.40 16.41 -5.96
C PHE A 224 -15.28 15.32 -5.35
N TYR A 225 -14.72 14.13 -5.18
CA TYR A 225 -15.41 13.05 -4.48
C TYR A 225 -15.69 13.43 -3.02
N VAL A 226 -14.71 14.02 -2.32
CA VAL A 226 -14.90 14.48 -0.94
C VAL A 226 -15.87 15.67 -0.85
N GLU A 227 -15.81 16.61 -1.79
CA GLU A 227 -16.73 17.74 -1.85
C GLU A 227 -18.19 17.32 -2.02
N ASP A 228 -18.45 16.31 -2.86
CA ASP A 228 -19.79 15.74 -2.97
C ASP A 228 -20.22 15.01 -1.70
N MET A 229 -19.31 14.26 -1.08
CA MET A 229 -19.56 13.61 0.21
C MET A 229 -19.93 14.60 1.32
N LEU A 230 -19.39 15.83 1.27
CA LEU A 230 -19.67 16.90 2.21
C LEU A 230 -20.98 17.66 1.94
N LYS A 231 -21.70 17.37 0.85
CA LYS A 231 -23.08 17.87 0.66
C LYS A 231 -24.05 17.26 1.66
N ASP A 232 -23.72 16.07 2.17
CA ASP A 232 -24.38 15.46 3.31
C ASP A 232 -23.97 16.22 4.59
N LYS A 233 -24.91 16.98 5.14
CA LYS A 233 -24.67 17.85 6.29
C LYS A 233 -24.24 17.08 7.53
N ASP A 234 -24.74 15.86 7.71
CA ASP A 234 -24.42 15.04 8.88
C ASP A 234 -22.98 14.53 8.78
N LYS A 235 -22.55 14.12 7.57
CA LYS A 235 -21.14 13.76 7.33
C LYS A 235 -20.21 14.95 7.47
N LYS A 236 -20.59 16.12 6.94
CA LYS A 236 -19.80 17.36 7.09
C LYS A 236 -19.63 17.70 8.56
N ALA A 237 -20.71 17.70 9.34
CA ALA A 237 -20.67 17.97 10.78
C ALA A 237 -19.82 16.95 11.53
N ALA A 238 -19.93 15.65 11.22
CA ALA A 238 -19.14 14.61 11.87
C ALA A 238 -17.63 14.78 11.63
N TYR A 239 -17.22 15.14 10.40
CA TYR A 239 -15.81 15.41 10.11
C TYR A 239 -15.32 16.74 10.68
N GLN A 240 -16.17 17.77 10.70
CA GLN A 240 -15.84 19.05 11.35
C GLN A 240 -15.62 18.86 12.85
N ASP A 241 -16.45 18.06 13.52
CA ASP A 241 -16.29 17.76 14.94
C ASP A 241 -15.03 16.93 15.20
N LYS A 242 -14.80 15.88 14.38
CA LYS A 242 -13.60 15.04 14.47
C LYS A 242 -12.29 15.82 14.33
N PHE A 243 -12.26 16.84 13.48
CA PHE A 243 -11.05 17.62 13.19
C PHE A 243 -11.10 19.04 13.78
N LYS A 244 -11.99 19.29 14.74
CA LYS A 244 -12.26 20.64 15.29
C LYS A 244 -11.01 21.38 15.76
N GLU A 245 -10.09 20.69 16.41
CA GLU A 245 -8.82 21.27 16.87
C GLU A 245 -7.93 21.71 15.71
N GLN A 246 -7.87 20.92 14.62
CA GLN A 246 -7.05 21.22 13.44
C GLN A 246 -7.65 22.33 12.56
N LEU A 247 -8.95 22.59 12.71
CA LEU A 247 -9.70 23.64 12.03
C LEU A 247 -9.77 24.95 12.83
N GLN A 248 -9.38 24.94 14.10
CA GLN A 248 -9.52 26.09 14.99
C GLN A 248 -8.67 27.28 14.52
N GLY A 249 -9.26 28.48 14.52
CA GLY A 249 -8.57 29.73 14.16
C GLY A 249 -8.47 30.00 12.66
N LEU A 250 -9.03 29.13 11.82
CA LEU A 250 -9.10 29.33 10.37
C LEU A 250 -10.37 30.09 9.97
N SER A 251 -10.33 30.78 8.83
CA SER A 251 -11.53 31.31 8.19
C SER A 251 -12.44 30.15 7.73
N ASP A 252 -13.74 30.40 7.52
CA ASP A 252 -14.68 29.34 7.05
C ASP A 252 -14.21 28.69 5.75
N SER A 253 -13.64 29.48 4.82
CA SER A 253 -13.10 29.02 3.54
C SER A 253 -11.87 28.13 3.71
N ASP A 254 -10.92 28.56 4.56
CA ASP A 254 -9.69 27.80 4.81
C ASP A 254 -9.98 26.52 5.60
N ALA A 255 -10.92 26.60 6.56
CA ALA A 255 -11.39 25.45 7.31
C ALA A 255 -12.06 24.42 6.38
N GLU A 256 -12.91 24.85 5.45
CA GLU A 256 -13.53 23.94 4.47
C GLU A 256 -12.50 23.29 3.54
N THR A 257 -11.52 24.05 3.06
CA THR A 257 -10.43 23.51 2.24
C THR A 257 -9.64 22.46 3.03
N LYS A 258 -9.14 22.83 4.21
CA LYS A 258 -8.37 21.92 5.08
C LYS A 258 -9.16 20.67 5.46
N LEU A 259 -10.45 20.80 5.73
CA LEU A 259 -11.34 19.68 6.04
C LEU A 259 -11.38 18.63 4.92
N LYS A 260 -11.53 19.06 3.65
CA LYS A 260 -11.58 18.13 2.50
C LYS A 260 -10.32 17.26 2.44
N TYR A 261 -9.18 17.84 2.77
CA TYR A 261 -7.90 17.19 2.77
C TYR A 261 -7.67 16.25 3.96
N LEU A 262 -8.04 16.67 5.17
CA LEU A 262 -8.01 15.81 6.37
C LEU A 262 -8.90 14.57 6.19
N ILE A 263 -10.02 14.72 5.45
CA ILE A 263 -10.87 13.60 5.07
C ILE A 263 -10.14 12.63 4.13
N ILE A 264 -9.43 13.13 3.11
CA ILE A 264 -8.66 12.28 2.19
C ILE A 264 -7.63 11.47 2.99
N ALA A 265 -6.90 12.11 3.90
CA ALA A 265 -5.93 11.44 4.76
C ALA A 265 -6.61 10.38 5.65
N ASP A 266 -7.71 10.71 6.33
CA ASP A 266 -8.42 9.77 7.21
C ASP A 266 -9.05 8.57 6.47
N LEU A 267 -9.55 8.78 5.25
CA LEU A 267 -10.04 7.69 4.39
C LEU A 267 -8.92 6.73 3.95
N ASN A 268 -7.66 7.17 4.04
CA ASN A 268 -6.48 6.40 3.66
C ASN A 268 -5.54 6.07 4.84
N LYS A 269 -5.93 6.39 6.09
CA LYS A 269 -5.08 6.29 7.29
C LYS A 269 -4.48 4.90 7.59
N ASN A 270 -5.09 3.85 7.04
CA ASN A 270 -4.61 2.48 7.22
C ASN A 270 -3.45 2.13 6.28
N ILE A 271 -3.07 3.05 5.40
CA ILE A 271 -1.95 2.91 4.47
C ILE A 271 -0.85 3.86 4.93
N SER A 272 0.31 3.32 5.29
CA SER A 272 1.51 4.09 5.54
C SER A 272 2.72 3.40 4.90
N ARG A 273 3.83 4.14 4.74
CA ARG A 273 5.15 3.58 4.37
C ARG A 273 5.12 2.72 3.09
N ALA A 274 4.17 2.98 2.21
CA ALA A 274 3.93 2.24 0.99
C ALA A 274 4.61 2.91 -0.21
N THR A 275 5.00 2.12 -1.22
CA THR A 275 5.78 2.60 -2.37
C THR A 275 5.18 2.13 -3.69
N ALA A 276 4.73 3.05 -4.53
CA ALA A 276 4.29 2.81 -5.90
C ALA A 276 5.23 3.54 -6.88
N ILE A 277 5.97 2.80 -7.71
CA ILE A 277 6.88 3.39 -8.72
C ILE A 277 6.56 2.80 -10.09
N GLY A 278 6.14 3.65 -11.03
CA GLY A 278 5.84 3.31 -12.42
C GLY A 278 4.49 3.86 -12.90
N HIS A 279 4.28 3.90 -14.22
CA HIS A 279 3.00 4.33 -14.79
C HIS A 279 1.88 3.40 -14.31
N ARG A 280 0.89 3.96 -13.59
CA ARG A 280 -0.23 3.22 -12.97
C ARG A 280 0.16 2.14 -11.97
N ALA A 281 1.34 2.26 -11.35
CA ALA A 281 1.67 1.44 -10.18
C ALA A 281 0.66 1.71 -9.05
N PHE A 282 0.26 0.68 -8.31
CA PHE A 282 -0.82 0.77 -7.34
C PHE A 282 -0.48 0.00 -6.06
N VAL A 283 -0.61 0.65 -4.91
CA VAL A 283 -0.49 0.01 -3.59
C VAL A 283 -1.71 0.35 -2.74
N SER A 284 -2.32 -0.69 -2.16
CA SER A 284 -3.50 -0.56 -1.29
C SER A 284 -3.34 -1.22 0.08
N THR A 285 -2.10 -1.45 0.49
CA THR A 285 -1.77 -2.06 1.78
C THR A 285 -0.62 -1.33 2.47
N ASP A 286 -0.65 -1.28 3.81
CA ASP A 286 0.45 -0.77 4.64
C ASP A 286 1.78 -1.45 4.29
N GLY A 287 2.84 -0.65 4.09
CA GLY A 287 4.17 -1.13 3.74
C GLY A 287 4.29 -1.87 2.40
N GLY A 288 3.25 -1.89 1.57
CA GLY A 288 3.28 -2.57 0.27
C GLY A 288 4.20 -1.85 -0.73
N VAL A 289 4.82 -2.61 -1.64
CA VAL A 289 5.72 -2.07 -2.66
C VAL A 289 5.31 -2.58 -4.04
N ALA A 290 4.95 -1.67 -4.94
CA ALA A 290 4.69 -1.96 -6.35
C ALA A 290 5.74 -1.28 -7.23
N LEU A 291 6.52 -2.07 -7.97
CA LEU A 291 7.60 -1.60 -8.83
C LEU A 291 7.35 -1.98 -10.30
N GLY A 292 7.32 -0.99 -11.17
CA GLY A 292 7.06 -1.13 -12.61
C GLY A 292 5.67 -0.67 -13.03
N SER A 293 5.50 -0.42 -14.33
CA SER A 293 4.22 0.03 -14.88
C SER A 293 3.12 -1.01 -14.64
N GLU A 294 1.93 -0.57 -14.23
CA GLU A 294 0.76 -1.40 -13.95
C GLU A 294 0.97 -2.44 -12.81
N SER A 295 2.09 -2.38 -12.08
CA SER A 295 2.33 -3.27 -10.93
C SER A 295 1.39 -2.96 -9.77
N THR A 296 0.96 -3.99 -9.04
CA THR A 296 0.00 -3.87 -7.93
C THR A 296 0.49 -4.59 -6.69
N ALA A 297 0.47 -3.93 -5.53
CA ALA A 297 0.67 -4.56 -4.23
C ALA A 297 -0.59 -4.42 -3.38
N LYS A 298 -1.35 -5.53 -3.29
CA LYS A 298 -2.62 -5.62 -2.54
C LYS A 298 -2.57 -6.65 -1.40
N ARG A 299 -1.48 -7.39 -1.26
CA ARG A 299 -1.30 -8.38 -0.18
C ARG A 299 -0.73 -7.70 1.05
N ALA A 300 -1.49 -7.70 2.15
CA ALA A 300 -1.07 -7.12 3.42
C ALA A 300 0.08 -7.93 4.05
N GLY A 301 0.80 -7.31 4.99
CA GLY A 301 1.77 -8.01 5.84
C GLY A 301 1.09 -8.91 6.85
N GLY A 302 1.86 -9.77 7.52
CA GLY A 302 1.35 -10.75 8.48
C GLY A 302 0.82 -12.04 7.84
N LEU A 303 0.83 -12.13 6.51
CA LEU A 303 0.37 -13.31 5.79
C LEU A 303 1.38 -14.44 5.85
N PHE A 304 0.86 -15.65 5.99
CA PHE A 304 1.59 -16.91 6.03
C PHE A 304 1.85 -17.45 4.62
N GLY A 305 3.06 -17.96 4.42
CA GLY A 305 3.55 -18.52 3.17
C GLY A 305 3.22 -20.00 3.00
N TYR A 306 3.82 -20.58 1.97
CA TYR A 306 3.64 -21.98 1.57
C TYR A 306 4.09 -22.97 2.66
N ASN A 307 3.27 -23.99 2.91
CA ASN A 307 3.53 -25.12 3.77
C ASN A 307 3.97 -26.33 2.93
N PRO A 308 5.26 -26.75 3.04
CA PRO A 308 5.79 -27.87 2.26
C PRO A 308 5.17 -29.23 2.56
N LYS A 309 4.49 -29.40 3.70
CA LYS A 309 3.91 -30.68 4.12
C LYS A 309 2.60 -31.00 3.41
N ASN A 310 1.77 -29.99 3.13
CA ASN A 310 0.43 -30.19 2.58
C ASN A 310 0.14 -29.39 1.29
N GLY A 311 1.05 -28.51 0.87
CA GLY A 311 0.93 -27.74 -0.36
C GLY A 311 0.03 -26.51 -0.28
N ALA A 312 -0.56 -26.21 0.89
CA ALA A 312 -1.35 -25.01 1.14
C ALA A 312 -0.51 -23.91 1.81
N ALA A 313 -1.08 -22.75 2.12
CA ALA A 313 -0.44 -21.80 3.04
C ALA A 313 -0.53 -22.31 4.50
N PHE A 314 0.40 -21.89 5.36
CA PHE A 314 0.23 -22.09 6.81
C PHE A 314 -1.01 -21.34 7.31
N VAL A 315 -1.70 -21.93 8.29
CA VAL A 315 -2.95 -21.36 8.84
C VAL A 315 -2.67 -20.32 9.94
N ASP A 316 -1.58 -20.49 10.68
CA ASP A 316 -1.17 -19.62 11.80
C ASP A 316 0.30 -19.83 12.19
N GLY A 317 0.75 -19.10 13.22
CA GLY A 317 2.12 -19.18 13.72
C GLY A 317 2.44 -20.49 14.44
N THR A 318 1.43 -21.13 15.04
CA THR A 318 1.59 -22.43 15.70
C THR A 318 1.95 -23.51 14.69
N ALA A 319 1.25 -23.54 13.54
CA ALA A 319 1.55 -24.49 12.46
C ALA A 319 2.96 -24.30 11.87
N VAL A 320 3.43 -23.05 11.78
CA VAL A 320 4.82 -22.75 11.37
C VAL A 320 5.79 -23.24 12.45
N ALA A 321 5.55 -22.94 13.72
CA ALA A 321 6.40 -23.35 14.83
C ALA A 321 6.47 -24.89 14.95
N GLU A 322 5.37 -25.61 14.75
CA GLU A 322 5.34 -27.07 14.68
C GLU A 322 6.21 -27.60 13.53
N TYR A 323 6.08 -27.00 12.34
CA TYR A 323 6.89 -27.38 11.18
C TYR A 323 8.39 -27.15 11.41
N LEU A 324 8.75 -26.07 12.10
CA LEU A 324 10.14 -25.74 12.46
C LEU A 324 10.66 -26.50 13.70
N GLY A 325 9.80 -27.21 14.44
CA GLY A 325 10.18 -27.84 15.72
C GLY A 325 10.46 -26.81 16.85
N LYS A 326 9.77 -25.67 16.82
CA LYS A 326 9.99 -24.49 17.68
C LYS A 326 8.78 -24.12 18.55
N THR A 327 7.85 -25.05 18.79
CA THR A 327 6.62 -24.80 19.55
C THR A 327 6.88 -24.22 20.94
N THR A 328 7.83 -24.76 21.72
CA THR A 328 8.15 -24.23 23.06
C THR A 328 8.65 -22.79 23.05
N GLU A 329 9.50 -22.43 22.08
CA GLU A 329 9.98 -21.05 21.92
C GLU A 329 8.84 -20.10 21.53
N TYR A 330 7.97 -20.54 20.62
CA TYR A 330 6.80 -19.79 20.19
C TYR A 330 5.79 -19.59 21.33
N ASP A 331 5.47 -20.63 22.10
CA ASP A 331 4.53 -20.56 23.23
C ASP A 331 5.02 -19.60 24.33
N ALA A 332 6.33 -19.60 24.60
CA ALA A 332 6.95 -18.65 25.51
C ALA A 332 6.82 -17.20 25.01
N LEU A 333 7.05 -16.97 23.72
CA LEU A 333 6.86 -15.65 23.10
C LEU A 333 5.39 -15.21 23.13
N GLN A 334 4.43 -16.09 22.88
CA GLN A 334 2.99 -15.75 22.96
C GLN A 334 2.56 -15.40 24.39
N THR A 335 3.12 -16.10 25.39
CA THR A 335 2.92 -15.77 26.80
C THR A 335 3.47 -14.39 27.13
N GLU A 336 4.72 -14.10 26.71
CA GLU A 336 5.35 -12.79 26.91
C GLU A 336 4.56 -11.68 26.19
N MET A 337 4.15 -11.92 24.94
CA MET A 337 3.37 -11.00 24.11
C MET A 337 2.05 -10.63 24.78
N THR A 338 1.34 -11.61 25.34
CA THR A 338 0.08 -11.40 26.04
C THR A 338 0.30 -10.49 27.27
N ALA A 339 1.34 -10.76 28.06
CA ALA A 339 1.68 -9.90 29.21
C ALA A 339 2.03 -8.47 28.78
N LYS A 340 2.79 -8.28 27.69
CA LYS A 340 3.13 -6.94 27.18
C LYS A 340 1.92 -6.20 26.60
N LYS A 341 0.99 -6.88 25.93
CA LYS A 341 -0.27 -6.29 25.45
C LYS A 341 -1.11 -5.78 26.63
N THR A 342 -1.23 -6.56 27.70
CA THR A 342 -1.93 -6.13 28.92
C THR A 342 -1.29 -4.88 29.52
N ALA A 343 0.04 -4.83 29.63
CA ALA A 343 0.75 -3.66 30.14
C ALA A 343 0.53 -2.39 29.30
N VAL A 344 0.44 -2.53 27.96
CA VAL A 344 0.09 -1.42 27.06
C VAL A 344 -1.32 -0.90 27.35
N GLU A 345 -2.31 -1.78 27.48
CA GLU A 345 -3.69 -1.38 27.76
C GLU A 345 -3.84 -0.72 29.14
N GLU A 346 -3.12 -1.21 30.15
CA GLU A 346 -3.04 -0.58 31.47
C GLU A 346 -2.43 0.82 31.41
N ALA A 347 -1.31 0.97 30.69
CA ALA A 347 -0.66 2.27 30.50
C ALA A 347 -1.54 3.26 29.71
N LYS A 348 -2.25 2.79 28.67
CA LYS A 348 -3.24 3.60 27.93
C LYS A 348 -4.35 4.10 28.83
N LYS A 349 -4.93 3.20 29.65
CA LYS A 349 -6.00 3.55 30.59
C LYS A 349 -5.51 4.60 31.59
N ALA A 350 -4.32 4.41 32.16
CA ALA A 350 -3.73 5.37 33.09
C ALA A 350 -3.53 6.75 32.45
N LEU A 351 -3.04 6.81 31.20
CA LEU A 351 -2.85 8.07 30.46
C LEU A 351 -4.19 8.76 30.14
N LYS A 352 -5.24 8.01 29.82
CA LYS A 352 -6.56 8.58 29.51
C LYS A 352 -7.15 9.37 30.70
N GLU A 353 -6.82 8.99 31.93
CA GLU A 353 -7.24 9.72 33.15
C GLU A 353 -6.57 11.10 33.28
N ASN A 354 -5.36 11.28 32.72
CA ASN A 354 -4.69 12.57 32.64
C ASN A 354 -3.76 12.63 31.42
N VAL A 355 -4.31 13.09 30.29
CA VAL A 355 -3.63 13.08 28.99
C VAL A 355 -2.41 14.02 28.95
N SER A 356 -2.28 14.94 29.90
CA SER A 356 -1.16 15.87 30.00
C SER A 356 0.05 15.33 30.80
N ASP A 357 -0.11 14.21 31.52
CA ASP A 357 0.91 13.65 32.40
C ASP A 357 2.10 13.06 31.61
N THR A 358 3.28 13.68 31.74
CA THR A 358 4.51 13.30 31.03
C THR A 358 5.03 11.92 31.44
N THR A 359 4.95 11.58 32.72
CA THR A 359 5.39 10.27 33.23
C THR A 359 4.51 9.15 32.66
N LYS A 360 3.19 9.37 32.58
CA LYS A 360 2.27 8.38 31.99
C LYS A 360 2.48 8.23 30.48
N LYS A 361 2.81 9.30 29.76
CA LYS A 361 3.22 9.21 28.33
C LYS A 361 4.50 8.40 28.16
N GLU A 362 5.49 8.61 29.02
CA GLU A 362 6.75 7.86 29.00
C GLU A 362 6.52 6.37 29.30
N ASN A 363 5.69 6.06 30.31
CA ASN A 363 5.34 4.68 30.65
C ASN A 363 4.61 3.96 29.49
N LEU A 364 3.67 4.64 28.83
CA LEU A 364 3.01 4.10 27.65
C LEU A 364 4.01 3.84 26.51
N THR A 365 4.95 4.76 26.28
CA THR A 365 6.01 4.60 25.28
C THR A 365 6.88 3.38 25.58
N LYS A 366 7.33 3.22 26.83
CA LYS A 366 8.11 2.04 27.27
C LYS A 366 7.32 0.74 27.13
N ALA A 367 6.02 0.75 27.44
CA ALA A 367 5.17 -0.43 27.26
C ALA A 367 5.05 -0.85 25.79
N TYR A 368 4.89 0.12 24.87
CA TYR A 368 4.90 -0.15 23.43
C TYR A 368 6.25 -0.68 22.94
N GLN A 369 7.36 -0.07 23.36
CA GLN A 369 8.71 -0.54 23.01
C GLN A 369 8.95 -1.98 23.49
N ALA A 370 8.49 -2.31 24.71
CA ALA A 370 8.58 -3.66 25.25
C ALA A 370 7.73 -4.67 24.46
N LEU A 371 6.52 -4.29 24.04
CA LEU A 371 5.67 -5.11 23.17
C LEU A 371 6.33 -5.34 21.81
N GLU A 372 6.87 -4.29 21.20
CA GLU A 372 7.55 -4.34 19.92
C GLU A 372 8.78 -5.26 19.95
N ALA A 373 9.56 -5.23 21.03
CA ALA A 373 10.72 -6.11 21.19
C ALA A 373 10.34 -7.60 21.18
N VAL A 374 9.20 -7.98 21.77
CA VAL A 374 8.70 -9.37 21.72
C VAL A 374 8.17 -9.69 20.32
N GLN A 375 7.47 -8.74 19.68
CA GLN A 375 6.99 -8.91 18.30
C GLN A 375 8.13 -9.12 17.31
N GLN A 376 9.26 -8.45 17.50
CA GLN A 376 10.46 -8.65 16.68
C GLN A 376 11.05 -10.06 16.86
N LYS A 377 11.11 -10.58 18.09
CA LYS A 377 11.56 -11.97 18.33
C LYS A 377 10.65 -12.99 17.63
N GLU A 378 9.34 -12.80 17.70
CA GLU A 378 8.38 -13.67 17.00
C GLU A 378 8.54 -13.58 15.47
N ASN A 379 8.73 -12.36 14.95
CA ASN A 379 8.97 -12.15 13.51
C ASN A 379 10.28 -12.81 13.05
N LEU A 380 11.33 -12.81 13.88
CA LEU A 380 12.57 -13.53 13.57
C LEU A 380 12.37 -15.04 13.57
N LEU A 381 11.56 -15.57 14.48
CA LEU A 381 11.26 -17.00 14.57
C LEU A 381 10.47 -17.49 13.34
N LEU A 382 9.51 -16.71 12.86
CA LEU A 382 8.57 -17.11 11.81
C LEU A 382 8.90 -16.53 10.42
N GLY A 383 9.88 -15.62 10.33
CA GLY A 383 10.07 -14.72 9.18
C GLY A 383 10.36 -15.39 7.84
N ALA A 384 10.89 -16.62 7.84
CA ALA A 384 11.07 -17.39 6.61
C ALA A 384 9.74 -17.81 5.96
N TYR A 385 8.65 -17.89 6.75
CA TYR A 385 7.34 -18.37 6.31
C TYR A 385 6.20 -17.39 6.61
N ARG A 386 6.48 -16.21 7.18
CA ARG A 386 5.48 -15.17 7.47
C ARG A 386 6.06 -13.79 7.26
N SER A 387 5.39 -12.97 6.45
CA SER A 387 5.70 -11.54 6.37
C SER A 387 5.39 -10.86 7.71
N ALA A 388 6.20 -9.89 8.15
CA ALA A 388 5.91 -9.14 9.36
C ALA A 388 4.65 -8.26 9.18
N GLY A 389 3.92 -8.01 10.26
CA GLY A 389 2.79 -7.08 10.25
C GLY A 389 3.24 -5.67 9.85
N GLY A 390 2.45 -4.99 9.01
CA GLY A 390 2.79 -3.66 8.47
C GLY A 390 3.79 -3.66 7.31
N TYR A 391 4.26 -4.84 6.86
CA TYR A 391 5.13 -4.98 5.69
C TYR A 391 4.39 -5.76 4.59
N GLY A 392 3.58 -5.05 3.80
CA GLY A 392 2.88 -5.60 2.65
C GLY A 392 3.81 -6.21 1.59
N ALA A 393 3.22 -6.90 0.63
CA ALA A 393 3.99 -7.60 -0.39
C ALA A 393 4.80 -6.66 -1.29
N PHE A 394 5.96 -7.14 -1.71
CA PHE A 394 6.71 -6.61 -2.84
C PHE A 394 6.20 -7.23 -4.13
N SER A 395 5.76 -6.40 -5.07
CA SER A 395 5.18 -6.81 -6.35
C SER A 395 5.88 -6.12 -7.52
N VAL A 396 6.27 -6.92 -8.51
CA VAL A 396 6.81 -6.46 -9.80
C VAL A 396 5.82 -6.67 -10.94
N GLY A 397 4.54 -6.91 -10.64
CA GLY A 397 3.55 -7.26 -11.63
C GLY A 397 2.13 -7.09 -11.14
N ASN A 398 1.18 -7.64 -11.90
CA ASN A 398 -0.23 -7.61 -11.62
C ASN A 398 -0.83 -8.96 -11.98
N GLU A 399 -1.09 -9.78 -10.96
CA GLU A 399 -1.63 -11.13 -11.09
C GLU A 399 -3.04 -11.11 -11.70
N GLU A 400 -3.88 -10.14 -11.32
CA GLU A 400 -5.25 -9.98 -11.85
C GLU A 400 -5.27 -9.70 -13.36
N LYS A 401 -4.23 -9.04 -13.88
CA LYS A 401 -4.06 -8.75 -15.31
C LYS A 401 -3.11 -9.71 -16.02
N GLY A 402 -2.57 -10.72 -15.34
CA GLY A 402 -1.54 -11.62 -15.88
C GLY A 402 -0.21 -10.94 -16.25
N ILE A 403 0.03 -9.72 -15.77
CA ILE A 403 1.26 -8.97 -16.04
C ILE A 403 2.34 -9.50 -15.09
N THR A 404 3.36 -10.16 -15.64
CA THR A 404 4.51 -10.66 -14.89
C THR A 404 5.81 -10.12 -15.46
N ARG A 405 6.87 -10.16 -14.66
CA ARG A 405 8.21 -9.69 -15.05
C ARG A 405 9.27 -10.69 -14.62
N GLN A 406 10.30 -10.82 -15.46
CA GLN A 406 11.52 -11.48 -15.04
C GLN A 406 12.32 -10.55 -14.13
N ILE A 407 12.87 -11.11 -13.05
CA ILE A 407 13.81 -10.42 -12.18
C ILE A 407 15.21 -10.97 -12.51
N THR A 408 16.06 -10.13 -13.12
CA THR A 408 17.42 -10.51 -13.54
C THR A 408 18.46 -9.99 -12.55
N GLY A 409 19.67 -10.57 -12.55
CA GLY A 409 20.76 -10.15 -11.66
C GLY A 409 20.62 -10.64 -10.21
N VAL A 410 19.78 -11.65 -9.97
CA VAL A 410 19.59 -12.27 -8.64
C VAL A 410 20.74 -13.24 -8.36
N ALA A 411 21.61 -12.88 -7.42
CA ALA A 411 22.65 -13.78 -6.90
C ALA A 411 22.03 -14.98 -6.16
N ALA A 412 22.81 -16.04 -5.96
CA ALA A 412 22.32 -17.20 -5.22
C ALA A 412 22.10 -16.83 -3.74
N GLY A 413 20.93 -17.16 -3.21
CA GLY A 413 20.59 -16.91 -1.80
C GLY A 413 21.42 -17.75 -0.82
N THR A 414 21.65 -17.22 0.38
CA THR A 414 22.36 -17.88 1.49
C THR A 414 21.48 -18.07 2.74
N LYS A 415 20.39 -17.30 2.87
CA LYS A 415 19.39 -17.43 3.93
C LYS A 415 18.08 -17.95 3.38
N ASP A 416 17.24 -18.52 4.24
CA ASP A 416 15.90 -19.01 3.88
C ASP A 416 14.96 -17.91 3.35
N THR A 417 15.26 -16.64 3.63
CA THR A 417 14.49 -15.47 3.18
C THR A 417 14.97 -14.89 1.85
N ASP A 418 16.07 -15.39 1.29
CA ASP A 418 16.62 -14.86 0.05
C ASP A 418 15.85 -15.40 -1.17
N ALA A 419 15.82 -14.62 -2.25
CA ALA A 419 15.28 -15.10 -3.52
C ALA A 419 16.17 -16.22 -4.09
N VAL A 420 15.53 -17.31 -4.55
CA VAL A 420 16.21 -18.42 -5.24
C VAL A 420 16.37 -18.09 -6.71
N ASN A 421 17.60 -18.18 -7.24
CA ASN A 421 17.85 -17.98 -8.66
C ASN A 421 17.81 -19.30 -9.47
N VAL A 422 17.91 -19.18 -10.80
CA VAL A 422 17.77 -20.33 -11.71
C VAL A 422 18.90 -21.36 -11.54
N VAL A 423 20.12 -20.97 -11.15
CA VAL A 423 21.23 -21.93 -10.98
C VAL A 423 21.02 -22.80 -9.74
N GLN A 424 20.48 -22.25 -8.65
CA GLN A 424 20.12 -23.02 -7.46
C GLN A 424 19.05 -24.07 -7.77
N LEU A 425 18.03 -23.71 -8.56
CA LEU A 425 17.00 -24.66 -9.00
C LEU A 425 17.56 -25.75 -9.91
N LYS A 426 18.47 -25.40 -10.83
CA LYS A 426 19.16 -26.37 -11.68
C LYS A 426 20.03 -27.33 -10.86
N ALA A 427 20.73 -26.83 -9.84
CA ALA A 427 21.53 -27.64 -8.94
C ALA A 427 20.68 -28.70 -8.23
N LEU A 428 19.50 -28.32 -7.73
CA LEU A 428 18.51 -29.25 -7.15
C LEU A 428 18.08 -30.33 -8.15
N ALA A 429 17.78 -29.94 -9.40
CA ALA A 429 17.39 -30.90 -10.45
C ALA A 429 18.49 -31.90 -10.82
N THR A 430 19.75 -31.58 -10.51
CA THR A 430 20.93 -32.42 -10.76
C THR A 430 21.41 -33.22 -9.55
N LEU A 431 20.79 -33.07 -8.37
CA LEU A 431 21.21 -33.81 -7.18
C LEU A 431 21.10 -35.33 -7.42
N PRO A 432 22.14 -36.10 -7.07
CA PRO A 432 22.16 -37.54 -7.27
C PRO A 432 21.17 -38.24 -6.33
N MET A 433 20.32 -39.09 -6.89
CA MET A 433 19.54 -40.07 -6.14
C MET A 433 20.17 -41.46 -6.31
N ASN A 434 20.53 -42.07 -5.18
CA ASN A 434 21.13 -43.39 -5.13
C ASN A 434 20.03 -44.45 -4.96
N MET A 435 19.99 -45.40 -5.88
CA MET A 435 19.16 -46.59 -5.76
C MET A 435 20.06 -47.81 -5.48
N TYR A 436 19.70 -48.58 -4.46
CA TYR A 436 20.40 -49.81 -4.07
C TYR A 436 19.54 -51.03 -4.39
N SER A 437 20.10 -52.01 -5.10
CA SER A 437 19.45 -53.31 -5.35
C SER A 437 20.25 -54.49 -4.81
N GLY A 438 19.56 -55.55 -4.37
CA GLY A 438 20.18 -56.77 -3.82
C GLY A 438 20.46 -56.74 -2.32
N GLY A 439 19.80 -55.86 -1.56
CA GLY A 439 19.91 -55.82 -0.10
C GLY A 439 19.33 -57.07 0.57
N LYS A 440 19.83 -57.40 1.75
CA LYS A 440 19.40 -58.57 2.54
C LYS A 440 19.05 -58.14 3.95
N VAL A 441 18.04 -58.77 4.55
CA VAL A 441 17.77 -58.63 5.98
C VAL A 441 18.35 -59.86 6.68
N GLU A 442 19.33 -59.63 7.55
CA GLU A 442 19.93 -60.66 8.40
C GLU A 442 19.73 -60.23 9.87
N ASN A 443 19.22 -61.12 10.72
CA ASN A 443 18.97 -60.84 12.14
C ASN A 443 18.21 -59.51 12.38
N ASN A 444 17.09 -59.29 11.68
CA ASN A 444 16.31 -58.03 11.72
C ASN A 444 17.06 -56.76 11.31
N THR A 445 18.27 -56.86 10.76
CA THR A 445 19.07 -55.71 10.31
C THR A 445 19.12 -55.70 8.79
N TYR A 446 18.68 -54.60 8.18
CA TYR A 446 18.78 -54.41 6.73
C TYR A 446 20.22 -54.08 6.34
N LYS A 447 20.81 -54.91 5.47
CA LYS A 447 22.06 -54.65 4.77
C LYS A 447 21.72 -54.17 3.34
N PRO A 448 22.06 -52.93 2.97
CA PRO A 448 21.89 -52.44 1.60
C PRO A 448 22.62 -53.32 0.59
N GLY A 449 22.07 -53.43 -0.62
CA GLY A 449 22.72 -54.16 -1.71
C GLY A 449 23.92 -53.41 -2.28
N THR A 450 24.82 -54.11 -2.96
CA THR A 450 26.08 -53.54 -3.50
C THR A 450 25.93 -52.91 -4.88
N THR A 451 24.82 -53.14 -5.57
CA THR A 451 24.55 -52.50 -6.87
C THR A 451 23.96 -51.13 -6.63
N GLN A 452 24.78 -50.10 -6.82
CA GLN A 452 24.41 -48.69 -6.74
C GLN A 452 24.30 -48.13 -8.15
N TRP A 453 23.14 -47.56 -8.49
CA TRP A 453 23.03 -46.69 -9.65
C TRP A 453 22.55 -45.31 -9.20
N THR A 454 23.25 -44.29 -9.70
CA THR A 454 23.01 -42.89 -9.37
C THR A 454 22.45 -42.17 -10.57
N MET A 455 21.35 -41.46 -10.39
CA MET A 455 20.75 -40.62 -11.44
C MET A 455 20.28 -39.28 -10.85
N PRO A 456 20.26 -38.19 -11.64
CA PRO A 456 19.73 -36.92 -11.16
C PRO A 456 18.21 -37.02 -10.94
N LEU A 457 17.66 -36.24 -10.02
CA LEU A 457 16.22 -36.21 -9.70
C LEU A 457 15.33 -36.14 -10.96
N ARG A 458 15.70 -35.32 -11.94
CA ARG A 458 14.96 -35.16 -13.21
C ARG A 458 14.89 -36.43 -14.07
N ALA A 459 15.81 -37.37 -13.89
CA ALA A 459 15.94 -38.58 -14.70
C ALA A 459 15.29 -39.81 -14.07
N ILE A 460 14.67 -39.69 -12.89
CA ILE A 460 14.05 -40.84 -12.22
C ILE A 460 12.86 -41.33 -13.02
N ARG A 461 12.97 -42.59 -13.43
CA ARG A 461 11.92 -43.39 -14.06
C ARG A 461 11.97 -44.75 -13.39
N LEU A 462 10.88 -45.15 -12.74
CA LEU A 462 10.75 -46.46 -12.11
C LEU A 462 9.79 -47.29 -12.96
N ASP A 463 10.32 -48.35 -13.56
CA ASP A 463 9.53 -49.37 -14.26
C ASP A 463 9.65 -50.67 -13.47
N PHE A 464 8.51 -51.22 -13.07
CA PHE A 464 8.43 -52.42 -12.25
C PHE A 464 8.17 -53.69 -13.10
N GLY A 465 8.00 -53.54 -14.42
CA GLY A 465 7.72 -54.63 -15.36
C GLY A 465 6.43 -55.39 -15.03
N ASP A 466 6.31 -56.61 -15.56
CA ASP A 466 5.09 -57.42 -15.43
C ASP A 466 4.95 -58.16 -14.10
N GLY A 467 6.00 -58.25 -13.27
CA GLY A 467 6.01 -59.10 -12.05
C GLY A 467 5.76 -58.36 -10.72
N LEU A 468 5.82 -57.04 -10.73
CA LEU A 468 5.64 -56.19 -9.55
C LEU A 468 4.59 -55.13 -9.86
N LYS A 469 3.59 -55.00 -8.97
CA LYS A 469 2.63 -53.91 -9.04
C LYS A 469 3.00 -52.81 -8.04
N ALA A 470 2.99 -51.58 -8.51
CA ALA A 470 3.10 -50.40 -7.67
C ALA A 470 1.72 -49.78 -7.52
N GLN A 471 1.30 -49.52 -6.28
CA GLN A 471 0.06 -48.82 -5.99
C GLN A 471 0.33 -47.64 -5.07
N LYS A 472 -0.34 -46.52 -5.34
CA LYS A 472 -0.40 -45.40 -4.42
C LYS A 472 -1.15 -45.87 -3.18
N ILE A 473 -0.49 -45.85 -2.03
CA ILE A 473 -1.15 -45.95 -0.74
C ILE A 473 -0.94 -44.67 0.03
N GLU A 474 -1.88 -44.34 0.89
CA GLU A 474 -1.79 -43.20 1.78
C GLU A 474 -1.83 -43.71 3.20
N LYS A 475 -0.86 -43.30 4.02
CA LYS A 475 -0.80 -43.64 5.44
C LYS A 475 -0.30 -42.42 6.20
N ASP A 476 -1.05 -41.99 7.21
CA ASP A 476 -0.73 -40.82 8.03
C ASP A 476 -0.53 -39.53 7.20
N GLY A 477 -1.32 -39.38 6.11
CA GLY A 477 -1.20 -38.26 5.16
C GLY A 477 0.03 -38.30 4.26
N THR A 478 0.87 -39.34 4.38
CA THR A 478 2.04 -39.55 3.53
C THR A 478 1.67 -40.51 2.39
N ILE A 479 1.94 -40.09 1.15
CA ILE A 479 1.77 -40.93 -0.03
C ILE A 479 2.99 -41.84 -0.16
N TYR A 480 2.76 -43.15 -0.14
CA TYR A 480 3.78 -44.14 -0.43
C TYR A 480 3.49 -44.81 -1.76
N THR A 481 4.56 -45.15 -2.48
CA THR A 481 4.49 -46.13 -3.56
C THR A 481 4.68 -47.50 -2.93
N LEU A 482 3.60 -48.24 -2.71
CA LEU A 482 3.68 -49.61 -2.25
C LEU A 482 3.93 -50.52 -3.44
N VAL A 483 5.13 -51.08 -3.50
CA VAL A 483 5.51 -52.09 -4.49
C VAL A 483 5.26 -53.47 -3.90
N THR A 484 4.46 -54.28 -4.59
CA THR A 484 4.14 -55.64 -4.18
C THR A 484 4.29 -56.60 -5.34
N LEU A 485 4.46 -57.88 -5.03
CA LEU A 485 4.44 -58.94 -6.03
C LEU A 485 3.06 -58.99 -6.70
N ASP A 486 3.03 -58.94 -8.03
CA ASP A 486 1.83 -59.22 -8.78
C ASP A 486 1.69 -60.76 -8.91
N LYS A 487 1.04 -61.36 -7.92
CA LYS A 487 0.83 -62.82 -7.91
C LYS A 487 0.01 -63.34 -9.09
N ASP A 488 -0.80 -62.50 -9.73
CA ASP A 488 -1.66 -62.92 -10.84
C ASP A 488 -0.85 -62.98 -12.14
N SER A 489 0.04 -62.00 -12.37
CA SER A 489 1.00 -62.02 -13.48
C SER A 489 1.90 -63.26 -13.48
N LEU A 490 2.24 -63.79 -12.28
CA LEU A 490 3.16 -64.90 -12.09
C LEU A 490 2.54 -66.29 -12.31
N LYS A 491 1.21 -66.42 -12.40
CA LYS A 491 0.52 -67.72 -12.49
C LYS A 491 0.90 -68.52 -13.74
N ASN A 492 1.28 -67.82 -14.81
CA ASN A 492 1.58 -68.41 -16.11
C ASN A 492 3.07 -68.35 -16.47
N ASP A 493 3.91 -67.73 -15.65
CA ASP A 493 5.34 -67.69 -15.89
C ASP A 493 5.94 -69.09 -15.65
N THR A 494 6.45 -69.71 -16.71
CA THR A 494 7.07 -71.03 -16.67
C THR A 494 8.35 -71.04 -15.83
N ASN A 495 9.00 -69.88 -15.61
CA ASN A 495 10.20 -69.76 -14.79
C ASN A 495 9.90 -69.81 -13.28
N PHE A 496 8.65 -69.57 -12.86
CA PHE A 496 8.21 -69.68 -11.46
C PHE A 496 7.59 -71.04 -11.12
N LYS A 497 7.26 -71.85 -12.13
CA LYS A 497 6.90 -73.25 -11.93
C LYS A 497 8.20 -74.04 -11.79
N GLY A 498 8.53 -74.44 -10.57
CA GLY A 498 9.63 -75.38 -10.33
C GLY A 498 9.50 -76.61 -11.24
N PRO A 499 10.59 -77.36 -11.49
CA PRO A 499 10.56 -78.53 -12.36
C PRO A 499 9.37 -79.40 -11.96
N GLN A 500 8.55 -79.80 -12.94
CA GLN A 500 7.39 -80.66 -12.72
C GLN A 500 7.85 -81.80 -11.83
N GLY A 501 7.31 -81.85 -10.60
CA GLY A 501 7.67 -82.91 -9.65
C GLY A 501 7.53 -84.25 -10.36
N LYS A 502 8.47 -85.18 -10.10
CA LYS A 502 8.45 -86.52 -10.71
C LYS A 502 7.00 -87.01 -10.74
N GLN A 503 6.51 -87.34 -11.94
CA GLN A 503 5.15 -87.83 -12.12
C GLN A 503 4.91 -88.90 -11.04
N GLY A 504 3.99 -88.62 -10.12
CA GLY A 504 3.61 -89.59 -9.11
C GLY A 504 3.26 -90.90 -9.82
N PRO A 505 3.64 -92.06 -9.28
CA PRO A 505 3.50 -93.34 -9.98
C PRO A 505 2.11 -93.42 -10.59
N GLN A 506 2.07 -93.56 -11.91
CA GLN A 506 0.84 -93.61 -12.69
C GLN A 506 0.00 -94.74 -12.09
N GLY A 507 -1.12 -94.36 -11.46
CA GLY A 507 -2.04 -95.31 -10.85
C GLY A 507 -2.41 -96.34 -11.90
N ASN A 508 -1.98 -97.58 -11.68
CA ASN A 508 -2.10 -98.67 -12.62
C ASN A 508 -3.59 -98.83 -13.00
N LYS A 509 -3.94 -98.43 -14.23
CA LYS A 509 -5.29 -98.57 -14.79
C LYS A 509 -5.58 -99.98 -15.29
N ASP A 510 -4.83 -100.98 -14.83
CA ASP A 510 -5.05 -102.41 -15.08
C ASP A 510 -5.11 -103.24 -13.80
N ARG A 511 -5.94 -102.84 -12.83
CA ARG A 511 -6.54 -103.81 -11.89
C ARG A 511 -7.99 -104.02 -12.24
N ARG A 512 -8.20 -105.04 -13.08
CA ARG A 512 -9.45 -105.78 -13.20
C ARG A 512 -10.01 -106.04 -11.80
N GLU A 513 -11.29 -105.70 -11.67
CA GLU A 513 -12.08 -105.80 -10.46
C GLU A 513 -11.95 -107.18 -9.81
N SER A 514 -11.44 -107.21 -8.58
CA SER A 514 -11.60 -108.38 -7.70
C SER A 514 -12.84 -108.18 -6.83
N PRO A 515 -13.63 -109.24 -6.55
CA PRO A 515 -15.08 -109.15 -6.27
C PRO A 515 -15.48 -108.64 -4.87
N ASP A 516 -14.53 -108.19 -4.05
CA ASP A 516 -14.73 -108.04 -2.60
C ASP A 516 -15.05 -106.61 -2.10
N ARG A 517 -15.19 -105.62 -3.00
CA ARG A 517 -15.55 -104.24 -2.60
C ARG A 517 -16.99 -103.82 -2.91
N ARG A 518 -17.80 -104.63 -3.59
CA ARG A 518 -19.26 -104.41 -3.71
C ARG A 518 -20.02 -104.84 -2.44
N ALA A 519 -19.49 -105.75 -1.64
CA ALA A 519 -20.16 -106.23 -0.42
C ALA A 519 -20.09 -105.28 0.79
N ASN A 520 -19.21 -104.27 0.81
CA ASN A 520 -19.02 -103.38 1.96
C ASN A 520 -19.60 -101.96 1.78
N LYS A 521 -19.99 -101.58 0.55
CA LYS A 521 -20.65 -100.29 0.28
C LYS A 521 -22.17 -100.37 0.55
N ASP A 522 -22.79 -101.52 0.29
CA ASP A 522 -24.22 -101.75 0.55
C ASP A 522 -24.57 -102.02 2.03
N ARG A 523 -23.59 -102.40 2.86
CA ARG A 523 -23.77 -102.54 4.32
C ARG A 523 -23.68 -101.21 5.08
N ARG A 524 -22.93 -100.21 4.58
CA ARG A 524 -22.87 -98.86 5.18
C ARG A 524 -24.11 -98.02 4.85
N VAL A 525 -24.62 -98.08 3.63
CA VAL A 525 -25.83 -97.33 3.21
C VAL A 525 -27.12 -97.85 3.88
N LYS A 526 -27.20 -99.14 4.25
CA LYS A 526 -28.33 -99.70 5.02
C LYS A 526 -28.29 -99.37 6.53
N LYS A 527 -27.12 -99.04 7.11
CA LYS A 527 -27.00 -98.65 8.54
C LYS A 527 -27.41 -97.19 8.75
N ASP A 528 -27.06 -96.30 7.81
CA ASP A 528 -27.41 -94.87 7.89
C ASP A 528 -28.89 -94.57 7.55
N ARG A 529 -29.53 -95.38 6.71
CA ARG A 529 -31.00 -95.29 6.48
C ARG A 529 -31.85 -95.75 7.67
N LYS A 530 -31.35 -96.66 8.53
CA LYS A 530 -32.03 -97.04 9.79
C LYS A 530 -31.82 -96.02 10.92
N ALA A 531 -30.66 -95.36 10.98
CA ALA A 531 -30.38 -94.32 11.98
C ALA A 531 -31.15 -93.00 11.74
N ASN A 532 -31.38 -92.61 10.48
CA ASN A 532 -32.16 -91.41 10.14
C ASN A 532 -33.70 -91.59 10.24
N LYS A 533 -34.21 -92.83 10.22
CA LYS A 533 -35.63 -93.13 10.48
C LYS A 533 -35.97 -93.05 11.98
N ALA A 534 -35.09 -93.55 12.85
CA ALA A 534 -35.25 -93.47 14.32
C ALA A 534 -35.10 -92.03 14.89
N ARG A 535 -34.28 -91.16 14.28
CA ARG A 535 -34.17 -89.74 14.69
C ARG A 535 -35.37 -88.89 14.27
N ARG A 536 -36.10 -89.24 13.21
CA ARG A 536 -37.33 -88.53 12.78
C ARG A 536 -38.55 -88.92 13.62
N GLU A 537 -38.64 -90.17 14.09
CA GLU A 537 -39.72 -90.64 14.97
C GLU A 537 -39.60 -90.12 16.43
N ASN A 538 -38.37 -89.85 16.92
CA ASN A 538 -38.17 -89.24 18.25
C ASN A 538 -38.36 -87.71 18.28
N LYS A 539 -38.16 -87.00 17.15
CA LYS A 539 -38.42 -85.55 17.04
C LYS A 539 -39.92 -85.24 16.98
N ALA A 540 -40.74 -86.15 16.43
CA ALA A 540 -42.20 -86.05 16.40
C ALA A 540 -42.88 -86.36 17.76
N ARG A 541 -42.23 -87.15 18.64
CA ARG A 541 -42.71 -87.40 20.01
C ARG A 541 -42.35 -86.31 21.03
N LYS A 542 -41.31 -85.50 20.78
CA LYS A 542 -40.94 -84.36 21.63
C LYS A 542 -41.74 -83.09 21.30
N ALA A 543 -42.11 -82.88 20.04
CA ALA A 543 -42.96 -81.75 19.60
C ALA A 543 -44.45 -81.86 20.00
N ASN A 544 -44.89 -83.01 20.52
CA ASN A 544 -46.27 -83.23 20.99
C ASN A 544 -46.39 -83.24 22.53
N LYS A 545 -45.28 -83.01 23.26
CA LYS A 545 -45.24 -82.89 24.73
C LYS A 545 -45.18 -81.42 25.18
N ASP A 546 -44.61 -80.53 24.36
CA ASP A 546 -44.47 -79.08 24.66
C ASP A 546 -45.67 -78.24 24.16
N ARG A 547 -46.82 -78.87 23.87
CA ARG A 547 -48.11 -78.22 23.51
C ARG A 547 -49.19 -78.39 24.59
N ARG A 548 -48.81 -78.84 25.79
CA ARG A 548 -49.66 -78.92 26.99
C ARG A 548 -48.87 -78.41 28.20
N GLU A 549 -48.57 -77.11 28.19
CA GLU A 549 -48.23 -76.33 29.39
C GLU A 549 -48.31 -74.85 28.97
N SER A 550 -49.55 -74.41 28.75
CA SER A 550 -49.98 -73.03 28.87
C SER A 550 -51.05 -73.03 29.97
N PRO A 551 -50.81 -72.32 31.06
CA PRO A 551 -51.90 -71.63 31.75
C PRO A 551 -51.65 -70.13 31.74
N ASP A 552 -52.78 -69.43 31.73
CA ASP A 552 -52.97 -68.01 32.02
C ASP A 552 -52.13 -67.46 33.18
#